data_AF-A0A7C1IC34-F1
#
_entry.id   AF-A0A7C1IC34-F1
#
_cell.length_a   1.000
_cell.length_b   1.000
_cell.length_c   1.000
_cell.angle_alpha   90.00
_cell.angle_beta   90.00
_cell.angle_gamma   90.00
#
_symmetry.space_group_name_H-M   'P 1'
#
loop_
_entity.id
_entity.type
_entity.pdbx_description
1 polymer ?
#
loop_
_entity_poly.entity_id
_entity_poly.type
_entity_poly.pdbx_seq_one_letter_code
_entity_poly.pdbx_strand_id
1 'polypeptide(L)'
;MPTDEELRKLARETAEEKAGFYTHFIIYIAVNLFVIAIWWATGGPGTFPWFIFMLFGWGIGVAAHFISVFRGQAYVVRMAEQEYRRLKGEEEGK
;
A
#
# COMPACT_ATOMS: atom_id res chain seq x y z
N MET A 1 28.18 8.61 -1.03
CA MET A 1 27.20 8.95 0.03
C MET A 1 26.20 9.88 -0.63
N PRO A 2 24.89 9.59 -0.58
CA PRO A 2 23.88 10.52 -1.08
C PRO A 2 24.05 11.87 -0.40
N THR A 3 23.79 12.97 -1.10
CA THR A 3 23.83 14.32 -0.52
C THR A 3 22.63 14.52 0.43
N ASP A 4 22.77 15.39 1.44
CA ASP A 4 21.70 15.70 2.40
C ASP A 4 20.39 16.17 1.72
N GLU A 5 20.52 16.82 0.55
CA GLU A 5 19.39 17.27 -0.26
C GLU A 5 18.64 16.10 -0.93
N GLU A 6 19.37 15.10 -1.45
CA GLU A 6 18.79 13.86 -2.00
C GLU A 6 18.07 13.05 -0.92
N LEU A 7 18.66 12.94 0.28
CA LEU A 7 18.05 12.26 1.43
C LEU A 7 16.73 12.93 1.86
N ARG A 8 16.70 14.27 1.90
CA ARG A 8 15.49 15.04 2.23
C ARG A 8 14.40 14.86 1.17
N LYS A 9 14.76 14.84 -0.11
CA LYS A 9 13.81 14.61 -1.20
C LYS A 9 13.20 13.20 -1.11
N LEU A 10 14.03 12.18 -0.91
CA LEU A 10 13.58 10.79 -0.76
C LEU A 10 12.67 10.61 0.45
N ALA A 11 13.01 11.24 1.58
CA ALA A 11 12.20 11.21 2.80
C ALA A 11 10.82 11.86 2.58
N ARG A 12 10.77 12.97 1.81
CA ARG A 12 9.53 13.67 1.48
C ARG A 12 8.64 12.84 0.56
N GLU A 13 9.18 12.28 -0.52
CA GLU A 13 8.44 11.42 -1.45
C GLU A 13 7.83 10.22 -0.70
N THR A 14 8.63 9.56 0.15
CA THR A 14 8.18 8.44 0.97
C THR A 14 7.09 8.85 1.97
N ALA A 15 7.15 10.08 2.51
CA ALA A 15 6.13 10.59 3.42
C ALA A 15 4.82 10.93 2.69
N GLU A 16 4.90 11.51 1.48
CA GLU A 16 3.74 11.84 0.65
C GLU A 16 2.99 10.57 0.21
N GLU A 17 3.71 9.51 -0.20
CA GLU A 17 3.11 8.20 -0.53
C GLU A 17 2.35 7.59 0.66
N LYS A 18 2.96 7.62 1.85
CA LYS A 18 2.33 7.14 3.08
C LYS A 18 1.10 7.95 3.45
N ALA A 19 1.17 9.28 3.33
CA ALA A 19 0.03 10.16 3.61
C ALA A 19 -1.15 9.91 2.65
N GLY A 20 -0.86 9.69 1.36
CA GLY A 20 -1.86 9.31 0.36
C GLY A 20 -2.54 7.98 0.70
N PHE A 21 -1.77 6.99 1.16
CA PHE A 21 -2.30 5.71 1.63
C PHE A 21 -3.21 5.88 2.86
N TYR A 22 -2.78 6.65 3.87
CA TYR A 22 -3.60 6.87 5.08
C TYR A 22 -4.95 7.52 4.75
N THR A 23 -4.96 8.50 3.84
CA THR A 23 -6.21 9.11 3.38
C THR A 23 -7.15 8.07 2.78
N HIS A 24 -6.65 7.22 1.86
CA HIS A 24 -7.45 6.16 1.26
C HIS A 24 -7.93 5.13 2.29
N PHE A 25 -7.09 4.78 3.27
CA PHE A 25 -7.42 3.83 4.32
C PHE A 25 -8.51 4.37 5.26
N ILE A 26 -8.45 5.66 5.62
CA ILE A 26 -9.47 6.32 6.43
C ILE A 26 -10.81 6.34 5.67
N ILE A 27 -10.79 6.68 4.38
CA ILE A 27 -11.99 6.67 3.53
C ILE A 27 -12.57 5.25 3.46
N TYR A 28 -11.72 4.24 3.26
CA TYR A 28 -12.14 2.83 3.26
C TYR A 28 -12.85 2.46 4.57
N ILE A 29 -12.28 2.80 5.74
CA ILE A 29 -12.92 2.54 7.03
C ILE A 29 -14.27 3.28 7.12
N ALA A 30 -14.31 4.57 6.79
CA ALA A 30 -15.51 5.38 6.88
C ALA A 30 -16.67 4.83 6.03
N VAL A 31 -16.38 4.44 4.78
CA VAL A 31 -17.39 3.88 3.90
C VAL A 31 -17.84 2.50 4.37
N ASN A 32 -16.94 1.62 4.81
CA ASN A 32 -17.35 0.31 5.32
C ASN A 32 -18.22 0.44 6.57
N LEU A 33 -17.89 1.34 7.50
CA LEU A 33 -18.74 1.64 8.65
C LEU A 33 -20.12 2.15 8.23
N PHE A 34 -20.17 3.05 7.24
CA PHE A 34 -21.43 3.56 6.70
C PHE A 34 -22.29 2.44 6.07
N VAL A 35 -21.68 1.55 5.29
CA VAL A 35 -22.36 0.40 4.67
C VAL A 35 -22.86 -0.59 5.73
N ILE A 36 -22.06 -0.87 6.77
CA ILE A 36 -22.46 -1.71 7.90
C ILE A 36 -23.66 -1.07 8.64
N ALA A 37 -23.65 0.25 8.83
CA ALA A 37 -24.76 0.96 9.44
C ALA A 37 -26.05 0.86 8.60
N ILE A 38 -25.95 0.95 7.26
CA ILE A 38 -27.09 0.73 6.36
C ILE A 38 -27.62 -0.70 6.49
N TRP A 39 -26.73 -1.71 6.48
CA TRP A 39 -27.14 -3.10 6.66
C TRP A 39 -27.86 -3.30 8.01
N TRP A 40 -27.34 -2.71 9.08
CA TRP A 40 -27.96 -2.76 10.40
C TRP A 40 -29.35 -2.13 10.42
N ALA A 41 -29.51 -0.96 9.76
CA ALA A 41 -30.77 -0.23 9.72
C ALA A 41 -31.84 -0.87 8.82
N THR A 42 -31.44 -1.63 7.79
CA THR A 42 -32.37 -2.18 6.78
C THR A 42 -32.82 -3.60 7.07
N GLY A 43 -31.94 -4.45 7.62
CA GLY A 43 -32.23 -5.86 7.85
C GLY A 43 -31.66 -6.39 9.16
N GLY A 44 -30.51 -5.87 9.59
CA GLY A 44 -29.93 -6.18 10.88
C GLY A 44 -29.60 -7.67 11.09
N PRO A 45 -29.35 -8.06 12.36
CA PRO A 45 -29.04 -9.43 12.75
C PRO A 45 -30.25 -10.34 12.50
N GLY A 46 -30.24 -11.01 11.34
CA GLY A 46 -31.39 -11.76 10.83
C GLY A 46 -31.43 -11.78 9.30
N THR A 47 -30.70 -10.86 8.66
CA THR A 47 -30.48 -10.85 7.22
C THR A 47 -29.05 -11.23 6.86
N PHE A 48 -28.86 -11.71 5.63
CA PHE A 48 -27.52 -12.01 5.14
C PHE A 48 -26.64 -10.73 5.14
N PRO A 49 -25.42 -10.77 5.70
CA PRO A 49 -24.53 -9.61 5.81
C PRO A 49 -23.89 -9.29 4.46
N TRP A 50 -24.66 -8.71 3.54
CA TRP A 50 -24.20 -8.41 2.18
C TRP A 50 -23.02 -7.41 2.14
N PHE A 51 -22.80 -6.64 3.22
CA PHE A 51 -21.66 -5.72 3.34
C PHE A 51 -20.30 -6.43 3.23
N ILE A 52 -20.23 -7.75 3.47
CA ILE A 52 -18.98 -8.52 3.34
C ILE A 52 -18.39 -8.43 1.93
N PHE A 53 -19.24 -8.39 0.90
CA PHE A 53 -18.78 -8.30 -0.49
C PHE A 53 -18.12 -6.96 -0.75
N MET A 54 -18.67 -5.90 -0.16
CA MET A 54 -18.02 -4.60 -0.21
C MET A 54 -16.72 -4.69 0.57
N LEU A 55 -16.74 -5.08 1.84
CA LEU A 55 -15.54 -5.18 2.70
C LEU A 55 -14.37 -5.91 2.03
N PHE A 56 -14.61 -7.12 1.51
CA PHE A 56 -13.57 -7.94 0.88
C PHE A 56 -13.26 -7.55 -0.57
N GLY A 57 -14.25 -7.12 -1.36
CA GLY A 57 -14.08 -6.85 -2.78
C GLY A 57 -13.00 -5.80 -3.05
N TRP A 58 -13.11 -4.64 -2.42
CA TRP A 58 -12.09 -3.58 -2.50
C TRP A 58 -11.05 -3.63 -1.38
N GLY A 59 -11.30 -4.35 -0.27
CA GLY A 59 -10.37 -4.46 0.85
C GLY A 59 -9.06 -5.14 0.45
N ILE A 60 -9.11 -6.07 -0.49
CA ILE A 60 -7.92 -6.69 -1.09
C ILE A 60 -7.07 -5.65 -1.82
N GLY A 61 -7.68 -4.72 -2.56
CA GLY A 61 -6.97 -3.64 -3.26
C GLY A 61 -6.27 -2.69 -2.29
N VAL A 62 -6.93 -2.33 -1.18
CA VAL A 62 -6.34 -1.50 -0.12
C VAL A 62 -5.17 -2.23 0.55
N ALA A 63 -5.31 -3.53 0.84
CA ALA A 63 -4.24 -4.35 1.42
C ALA A 63 -3.04 -4.50 0.47
N ALA A 64 -3.28 -4.68 -0.84
CA ALA A 64 -2.23 -4.70 -1.85
C ALA A 64 -1.49 -3.36 -1.93
N HIS A 65 -2.21 -2.24 -1.89
CA HIS A 65 -1.62 -0.91 -1.87
C HIS A 65 -0.78 -0.67 -0.60
N PHE A 66 -1.24 -1.12 0.56
CA PHE A 66 -0.46 -1.09 1.81
C PHE A 66 0.87 -1.83 1.65
N ILE A 67 0.83 -3.06 1.13
CA ILE A 67 2.05 -3.85 0.91
C ILE A 67 2.99 -3.12 -0.07
N SER A 68 2.45 -2.50 -1.12
CA SER A 68 3.25 -1.72 -2.07
C SER A 68 3.96 -0.53 -1.40
N VAL A 69 3.23 0.29 -0.64
CA VAL A 69 3.79 1.50 0.00
C VAL A 69 4.78 1.15 1.11
N PHE A 70 4.52 0.10 1.90
CA PHE A 70 5.33 -0.22 3.08
C PHE A 70 6.40 -1.28 2.84
N ARG A 71 6.25 -2.16 1.84
CA ARG A 71 7.22 -3.23 1.52
C ARG A 71 7.78 -3.14 0.09
N GLY A 72 7.10 -2.45 -0.82
CA GLY A 72 7.52 -2.31 -2.22
C GLY A 72 8.88 -1.62 -2.34
N GLN A 73 9.15 -0.54 -1.60
CA GLN A 73 10.45 0.12 -1.67
C GLN A 73 11.62 -0.80 -1.25
N ALA A 74 11.46 -1.56 -0.16
CA ALA A 74 12.48 -2.51 0.29
C ALA A 74 12.71 -3.65 -0.73
N TYR A 75 11.63 -4.10 -1.38
CA TYR A 75 11.72 -5.10 -2.45
C TYR A 75 12.45 -4.55 -3.69
N VAL A 76 12.07 -3.35 -4.15
CA VAL A 76 12.66 -2.71 -5.33
C VAL A 76 14.15 -2.42 -5.12
N VAL A 77 14.55 -1.88 -3.96
CA VAL A 77 15.96 -1.62 -3.63
C VAL A 77 16.78 -2.91 -3.64
N ARG A 78 16.23 -4.00 -3.08
CA ARG A 78 16.91 -5.30 -3.06
C ARG A 78 17.10 -5.86 -4.47
N MET A 79 16.09 -5.76 -5.33
CA MET A 79 16.16 -6.24 -6.71
C MET A 79 17.15 -5.40 -7.55
N ALA A 80 17.14 -4.07 -7.36
CA ALA A 80 18.08 -3.17 -8.02
C ALA A 80 19.54 -3.47 -7.64
N GLU A 81 19.81 -3.73 -6.36
CA GLU A 81 21.14 -4.11 -5.87
C GLU A 81 21.61 -5.46 -6.43
N GLN A 82 20.70 -6.44 -6.57
CA GLN A 82 21.03 -7.72 -7.20
C GLN A 82 21.39 -7.56 -8.67
N GLU A 83 20.62 -6.76 -9.41
CA GLU A 83 20.88 -6.52 -10.83
C GLU A 83 22.19 -5.74 -11.04
N TYR A 84 22.48 -4.74 -10.19
CA TYR A 84 23.76 -4.02 -10.21
C TYR A 84 24.95 -4.98 -10.02
N ARG A 85 24.86 -5.91 -9.06
CA ARG A 85 25.90 -6.93 -8.83
C ARG A 85 26.08 -7.88 -10.02
N ARG A 86 24.98 -8.25 -10.69
CA ARG A 86 25.03 -9.09 -11.90
C ARG A 86 25.79 -8.38 -13.01
N LEU A 87 25.43 -7.12 -13.30
CA LEU A 87 26.07 -6.33 -14.35
C LEU A 87 27.56 -6.08 -14.06
N LYS A 88 27.90 -5.75 -12.81
CA LYS A 88 29.29 -5.54 -12.41
C LYS A 88 30.14 -6.82 -12.55
N GLY A 89 29.59 -7.97 -12.18
CA GLY A 89 30.28 -9.26 -12.37
C GLY A 89 30.44 -9.67 -13.84
N GLU A 90 29.53 -9.25 -14.72
CA GLU A 90 29.64 -9.43 -16.17
C GLU A 90 30.68 -8.50 -16.82
N GLU A 91 30.90 -7.30 -16.27
CA GLU A 91 31.96 -6.37 -16.70
C GLU A 91 33.35 -6.80 -16.23
N GLU A 92 33.49 -7.31 -15.00
CA GLU A 92 34.78 -7.77 -14.44
C GLU A 92 35.26 -9.12 -15.02
N GLY A 93 34.36 -9.87 -15.68
CA GLY A 93 34.67 -11.14 -16.35
C GLY A 93 35.03 -11.02 -17.85
N LYS A 94 35.04 -9.81 -18.40
CA LYS A 94 35.50 -9.49 -19.77
C LYS A 94 36.89 -8.88 -19.76
#